data_AF-A0A1Y4F0U2-F1
#
_entry.id   AF-A0A1Y4F0U2-F1
#
_cell.length_a   1.000
_cell.length_b   1.000
_cell.length_c   1.000
_cell.angle_alpha   90.00
_cell.angle_beta   90.00
_cell.angle_gamma   90.00
#
_symmetry.space_group_name_H-M   'P 1'
#
loop_
_entity.id
_entity.type
_entity.pdbx_description
1 polymer ?
#
loop_
_entity_poly.entity_id
_entity_poly.type
_entity_poly.pdbx_seq_one_letter_code
_entity_poly.pdbx_strand_id
1 'polypeptide(L)'
;MENKIIFADRTEQEILSGATEYSFSLYLKDMEAFTVFHTKMTEENLEEYTIVSGESREIRGNRKVKRVSITEQSETEETPEGLLVVYNLEDLTPAERGVKAIQKRQSMYESAVLVAQMQAQSLTDVQAITVKNLYPEWKTVIGQTIERGYKFTYEGTLYKTLQDTLLIQEQYVPGQGTESLYAVIDETHAGTKEDPIPYNGNMALENGTYYTQGGKVYLCNRDTGQPVYQALADLIGLYVEEK
;
A
#
# COMPACT_ATOMS: atom_id res chain seq x y z
N MET A 1 -9.31 -44.78 -3.64
CA MET A 1 -8.32 -43.68 -3.60
C MET A 1 -9.09 -42.40 -3.89
N GLU A 2 -8.94 -41.39 -3.05
CA GLU A 2 -9.72 -40.15 -3.15
C GLU A 2 -9.23 -39.30 -4.33
N ASN A 3 -10.15 -38.87 -5.19
CA ASN A 3 -9.85 -37.88 -6.22
C ASN A 3 -10.17 -36.51 -5.64
N LYS A 4 -9.30 -35.52 -5.84
CA LYS A 4 -9.54 -34.17 -5.32
C LYS A 4 -8.96 -33.09 -6.21
N ILE A 5 -9.55 -31.92 -6.11
CA ILE A 5 -8.96 -30.66 -6.58
C ILE A 5 -8.31 -29.95 -5.40
N ILE A 6 -7.12 -29.41 -5.62
CA ILE A 6 -6.39 -28.55 -4.68
C ILE A 6 -6.21 -27.20 -5.35
N PHE A 7 -6.84 -26.16 -4.82
CA PHE A 7 -6.76 -24.80 -5.35
C PHE A 7 -5.48 -24.08 -4.91
N ALA A 8 -5.21 -22.92 -5.52
CA ALA A 8 -4.06 -22.07 -5.18
C ALA A 8 -4.05 -21.66 -3.69
N ASP A 9 -5.22 -21.40 -3.11
CA ASP A 9 -5.40 -21.10 -1.68
C ASP A 9 -5.21 -22.32 -0.75
N ARG A 10 -4.78 -23.46 -1.30
CA ARG A 10 -4.59 -24.75 -0.61
C ARG A 10 -5.86 -25.40 -0.10
N THR A 11 -7.04 -24.86 -0.44
CA THR A 11 -8.29 -25.57 -0.14
C THR A 11 -8.38 -26.82 -1.00
N GLU A 12 -8.82 -27.90 -0.37
CA GLU A 12 -8.99 -29.20 -1.01
C GLU A 12 -10.47 -29.52 -1.08
N GLN A 13 -10.90 -30.08 -2.21
CA GLN A 13 -12.26 -30.56 -2.37
C GLN A 13 -12.24 -31.91 -3.07
N GLU A 14 -12.96 -32.88 -2.51
CA GLU A 14 -13.17 -34.18 -3.14
C GLU A 14 -13.99 -34.01 -4.43
N ILE A 15 -13.57 -34.71 -5.48
CA ILE A 15 -14.21 -34.73 -6.79
C ILE A 15 -14.46 -36.18 -7.23
N LEU A 16 -15.35 -36.35 -8.19
CA LEU A 16 -15.56 -37.64 -8.85
C LEU A 16 -14.36 -38.01 -9.73
N SER A 17 -14.21 -39.31 -9.98
CA SER A 17 -13.27 -39.80 -10.99
C SER A 17 -13.66 -39.29 -12.39
N GLY A 18 -12.69 -39.32 -13.31
CA GLY A 18 -12.93 -38.90 -14.70
C GLY A 18 -12.81 -37.40 -14.95
N ALA A 19 -12.11 -36.65 -14.08
CA ALA A 19 -11.72 -35.29 -14.38
C ALA A 19 -10.91 -35.23 -15.69
N THR A 20 -11.36 -34.42 -16.63
CA THR A 20 -10.65 -34.14 -17.89
C THR A 20 -9.87 -32.86 -17.77
N GLU A 21 -9.03 -32.53 -18.76
CA GLU A 21 -8.30 -31.26 -18.79
C GLU A 21 -9.21 -30.02 -18.62
N TYR A 22 -10.47 -30.10 -19.10
CA TYR A 22 -11.43 -28.99 -19.14
C TYR A 22 -12.68 -29.23 -18.28
N SER A 23 -12.72 -30.29 -17.47
CA SER A 23 -13.89 -30.54 -16.64
C SER A 23 -13.59 -31.40 -15.42
N PHE A 24 -14.39 -31.18 -14.37
CA PHE A 24 -14.48 -32.08 -13.22
C PHE A 24 -15.89 -32.03 -12.66
N SER A 25 -16.22 -33.00 -11.82
CA SER A 25 -17.54 -33.08 -11.19
C SER A 25 -17.41 -33.48 -9.73
N LEU A 26 -18.43 -33.15 -8.94
CA LEU A 26 -18.49 -33.43 -7.50
C LEU A 26 -19.95 -33.53 -7.04
N TYR A 27 -20.16 -34.23 -5.93
CA TYR A 27 -21.42 -34.23 -5.22
C TYR A 27 -21.41 -33.17 -4.13
N LEU A 28 -22.49 -32.41 -4.04
CA LEU A 28 -22.74 -31.47 -2.94
C LEU A 28 -24.12 -31.75 -2.36
N LYS A 29 -24.24 -31.66 -1.03
CA LYS A 29 -25.49 -31.99 -0.32
C LYS A 29 -26.68 -31.13 -0.73
N ASP A 30 -26.46 -29.84 -1.00
CA ASP A 30 -27.51 -28.85 -1.22
C ASP A 30 -26.98 -27.60 -1.93
N MET A 31 -27.88 -26.67 -2.26
CA MET A 31 -27.56 -25.41 -2.92
C MET A 31 -26.70 -24.46 -2.07
N GLU A 32 -26.73 -24.60 -0.75
CA GLU A 32 -25.89 -23.82 0.16
C GLU A 32 -24.44 -24.27 0.03
N ALA A 33 -24.17 -25.58 0.08
CA ALA A 33 -22.86 -26.16 -0.17
C ALA A 33 -22.34 -25.81 -1.58
N PHE A 34 -23.23 -25.81 -2.58
CA PHE A 34 -22.88 -25.30 -3.92
C PHE A 34 -22.42 -23.85 -3.87
N THR A 35 -23.16 -22.97 -3.22
CA THR A 35 -22.82 -21.54 -3.16
C THR A 35 -21.47 -21.34 -2.49
N VAL A 36 -21.24 -21.99 -1.35
CA VAL A 36 -19.97 -21.95 -0.62
C VAL A 36 -18.82 -22.44 -1.49
N PHE A 37 -18.97 -23.60 -2.13
CA PHE A 37 -17.94 -24.14 -3.02
C PHE A 37 -17.69 -23.23 -4.24
N HIS A 38 -18.75 -22.70 -4.85
CA HIS A 38 -18.64 -21.86 -6.05
C HIS A 38 -17.84 -20.59 -5.78
N THR A 39 -17.85 -20.06 -4.55
CA THR A 39 -16.98 -18.92 -4.18
C THR A 39 -15.48 -19.21 -4.34
N LYS A 40 -15.08 -20.49 -4.34
CA LYS A 40 -13.70 -20.92 -4.55
C LYS A 40 -13.30 -21.01 -6.01
N MET A 41 -14.26 -20.97 -6.94
CA MET A 41 -14.03 -21.10 -8.38
C MET A 41 -13.63 -19.78 -9.04
N THR A 42 -12.68 -19.07 -8.43
CA THR A 42 -12.15 -17.79 -8.91
C THR A 42 -11.03 -18.01 -9.93
N GLU A 43 -10.76 -17.00 -10.76
CA GLU A 43 -9.60 -17.03 -11.67
C GLU A 43 -8.25 -17.08 -10.95
N GLU A 44 -8.19 -16.68 -9.67
CA GLU A 44 -7.00 -16.79 -8.83
C GLU A 44 -6.78 -18.25 -8.41
N ASN A 45 -7.81 -18.90 -7.88
CA ASN A 45 -7.74 -20.31 -7.51
C ASN A 45 -7.58 -21.25 -8.71
N LEU A 46 -7.94 -20.80 -9.91
CA LEU A 46 -7.74 -21.51 -11.18
C LEU A 46 -6.51 -21.03 -11.97
N GLU A 47 -5.72 -20.10 -11.43
CA GLU A 47 -4.44 -19.68 -12.03
C GLU A 47 -3.44 -20.84 -12.01
N GLU A 48 -3.40 -21.58 -10.90
CA GLU A 48 -2.69 -22.83 -10.72
C GLU A 48 -3.47 -23.69 -9.71
N TYR A 49 -3.79 -24.92 -10.08
CA TYR A 49 -4.49 -25.88 -9.24
C TYR A 49 -4.01 -27.30 -9.56
N THR A 50 -4.19 -28.21 -8.62
CA THR A 50 -3.78 -29.62 -8.79
C THR A 50 -5.01 -30.50 -8.84
N ILE A 51 -5.06 -31.40 -9.83
CA ILE A 51 -5.98 -32.53 -9.83
C ILE A 51 -5.21 -33.76 -9.34
N VAL A 52 -5.72 -34.36 -8.28
CA VAL A 52 -5.24 -35.63 -7.74
C VAL A 52 -6.21 -36.72 -8.20
N SER A 53 -5.69 -37.76 -8.85
CA SER A 53 -6.47 -38.90 -9.31
C SER A 53 -5.74 -40.19 -8.97
N GLY A 54 -6.14 -40.80 -7.85
CA GLY A 54 -5.37 -41.91 -7.26
C GLY A 54 -3.98 -41.44 -6.83
N GLU A 55 -2.95 -42.10 -7.36
CA GLU A 55 -1.53 -41.74 -7.12
C GLU A 55 -1.04 -40.62 -8.06
N SER A 56 -1.79 -40.28 -9.11
CA SER A 56 -1.42 -39.24 -10.05
C SER A 56 -1.70 -37.84 -9.51
N ARG A 57 -0.82 -36.89 -9.83
CA ARG A 57 -0.97 -35.47 -9.55
C ARG A 57 -0.65 -34.65 -10.79
N GLU A 58 -1.61 -33.86 -11.24
CA GLU A 58 -1.49 -33.01 -12.41
C GLU A 58 -1.67 -31.54 -12.02
N ILE A 59 -0.66 -30.73 -12.29
CA ILE A 59 -0.75 -29.27 -12.14
C ILE A 59 -1.38 -28.71 -13.41
N ARG A 60 -2.43 -27.91 -13.23
CA ARG A 60 -3.21 -27.25 -14.29
C ARG A 60 -3.37 -25.78 -13.92
N GLY A 61 -3.76 -24.93 -14.86
CA GLY A 61 -3.85 -23.51 -14.57
C GLY A 61 -4.28 -22.65 -15.74
N ASN A 62 -4.31 -21.34 -15.50
CA ASN A 62 -4.77 -20.32 -16.45
C ASN A 62 -6.16 -20.61 -17.03
N ARG A 63 -7.07 -21.10 -16.17
CA ARG A 63 -8.44 -21.44 -16.56
C ARG A 63 -9.45 -20.46 -15.98
N LYS A 64 -10.63 -20.43 -16.61
CA LYS A 64 -11.84 -19.84 -16.05
C LYS A 64 -13.02 -20.79 -16.19
N VAL A 65 -14.03 -20.60 -15.35
CA VAL A 65 -15.28 -21.36 -15.47
C VAL A 65 -16.03 -20.90 -16.72
N LYS A 66 -16.21 -21.81 -17.67
CA LYS A 66 -17.02 -21.58 -18.86
C LYS A 66 -18.50 -21.79 -18.57
N ARG A 67 -18.81 -22.89 -17.88
CA ARG A 67 -20.18 -23.31 -17.59
C ARG A 67 -20.21 -24.23 -16.37
N VAL A 68 -21.25 -24.09 -15.56
CA VAL A 68 -21.57 -25.01 -14.49
C VAL A 68 -22.91 -25.67 -14.81
N SER A 69 -22.98 -26.99 -14.66
CA SER A 69 -24.24 -27.75 -14.73
C SER A 69 -24.53 -28.32 -13.34
N ILE A 70 -25.78 -28.22 -12.90
CA ILE A 70 -26.24 -28.74 -11.61
C ILE A 70 -27.42 -29.67 -11.88
N THR A 71 -27.37 -30.89 -11.35
CA THR A 71 -28.44 -31.88 -11.50
C THR A 71 -28.77 -32.46 -10.13
N GLU A 72 -30.04 -32.39 -9.72
CA GLU A 72 -30.51 -33.09 -8.52
C GLU A 72 -30.46 -34.60 -8.73
N GLN A 73 -29.99 -35.31 -7.73
CA GLN A 73 -29.91 -36.77 -7.69
C GLN A 73 -30.69 -37.28 -6.49
N SER A 74 -31.56 -38.25 -6.74
CA SER A 74 -32.17 -39.05 -5.68
C SER A 74 -31.19 -40.12 -5.22
N GLU A 75 -31.31 -40.55 -3.97
CA GLU A 75 -30.51 -41.64 -3.42
C GLU A 75 -30.72 -42.94 -4.23
N THR A 76 -29.62 -43.57 -4.64
CA THR A 76 -29.61 -44.91 -5.24
C THR A 76 -28.51 -45.76 -4.59
N GLU A 77 -28.44 -47.06 -4.90
CA GLU A 77 -27.34 -47.92 -4.43
C GLU A 77 -25.95 -47.43 -4.88
N GLU A 78 -25.87 -46.60 -5.92
CA GLU A 78 -24.62 -46.12 -6.52
C GLU A 78 -24.38 -44.61 -6.34
N THR A 79 -25.40 -43.83 -5.98
CA THR A 79 -25.33 -42.36 -5.91
C THR A 79 -25.96 -41.78 -4.65
N PRO A 80 -25.26 -40.89 -3.91
CA PRO A 80 -25.86 -40.21 -2.78
C PRO A 80 -26.94 -39.22 -3.23
N GLU A 81 -27.92 -38.96 -2.35
CA GLU A 81 -28.84 -37.84 -2.52
C GLU A 81 -28.08 -36.51 -2.51
N GLY A 82 -28.47 -35.58 -3.39
CA GLY A 82 -27.91 -34.23 -3.43
C GLY A 82 -27.79 -33.68 -4.83
N LEU A 83 -26.76 -32.87 -5.06
CA LEU A 83 -26.48 -32.18 -6.31
C LEU A 83 -25.23 -32.76 -6.96
N LEU A 84 -25.39 -33.31 -8.17
CA LEU A 84 -24.27 -33.53 -9.07
C LEU A 84 -23.92 -32.20 -9.75
N VAL A 85 -22.74 -31.68 -9.46
CA VAL A 85 -22.23 -30.42 -10.03
C VAL A 85 -21.10 -30.74 -11.00
N VAL A 86 -21.18 -30.19 -12.21
CA VAL A 86 -20.18 -30.36 -13.26
C VAL A 86 -19.63 -29.00 -13.67
N TYR A 87 -18.34 -28.80 -13.42
CA TYR A 87 -17.62 -27.62 -13.88
C TYR A 87 -16.99 -27.88 -15.24
N ASN A 88 -17.29 -27.02 -16.20
CA ASN A 88 -16.62 -26.94 -17.49
C ASN A 88 -15.73 -25.70 -17.49
N LEU A 89 -14.46 -25.90 -17.79
CA LEU A 89 -13.43 -24.88 -17.81
C LEU A 89 -13.03 -24.56 -19.24
N GLU A 90 -12.42 -23.40 -19.44
CA GLU A 90 -11.73 -23.06 -20.67
C GLU A 90 -10.45 -22.30 -20.39
N ASP A 91 -9.54 -22.29 -21.36
CA ASP A 91 -8.34 -21.46 -21.30
C ASP A 91 -8.70 -19.98 -21.24
N LEU A 92 -7.93 -19.24 -20.44
CA LEU A 92 -7.81 -17.80 -20.64
C LEU A 92 -7.23 -17.54 -22.04
N THR A 93 -7.90 -16.68 -22.79
CA THR A 93 -7.40 -16.21 -24.08
C THR A 93 -6.03 -15.52 -23.90
N PRO A 94 -5.21 -15.42 -24.96
CA PRO A 94 -3.95 -14.66 -24.88
C PRO A 94 -4.14 -13.21 -24.40
N ALA A 95 -5.26 -12.56 -24.78
CA ALA A 95 -5.57 -11.21 -24.34
C ALA A 95 -5.88 -11.13 -22.85
N GLU A 96 -6.71 -12.04 -22.32
CA GLU A 96 -7.04 -12.10 -20.88
C GLU A 96 -5.79 -12.37 -20.04
N ARG A 97 -4.93 -13.30 -20.48
CA ARG A 97 -3.63 -13.56 -19.84
C ARG A 97 -2.75 -12.31 -19.84
N GLY A 98 -2.72 -11.57 -20.95
CA GLY A 98 -1.97 -10.32 -21.07
C GLY A 98 -2.45 -9.26 -20.08
N VAL A 99 -3.77 -9.03 -20.00
CA VAL A 99 -4.38 -8.08 -19.05
C VAL A 99 -4.05 -8.46 -17.61
N LYS A 100 -4.23 -9.74 -17.23
CA LYS A 100 -3.93 -10.22 -15.88
C LYS A 100 -2.45 -10.06 -15.51
N ALA A 101 -1.54 -10.35 -16.44
CA ALA A 101 -0.11 -10.16 -16.22
C ALA A 101 0.26 -8.67 -16.01
N ILE A 102 -0.41 -7.75 -16.71
CA ILE A 102 -0.22 -6.30 -16.51
C ILE A 102 -0.72 -5.89 -15.13
N GLN A 103 -1.94 -6.30 -14.75
CA GLN A 103 -2.51 -5.98 -13.43
C GLN A 103 -1.66 -6.52 -12.28
N LYS A 104 -1.21 -7.78 -12.37
CA LYS A 104 -0.32 -8.40 -11.37
C LYS A 104 0.98 -7.61 -11.22
N ARG A 105 1.56 -7.13 -12.33
CA ARG A 105 2.77 -6.30 -12.32
C ARG A 105 2.52 -4.93 -11.71
N GLN A 106 1.39 -4.29 -12.03
CA GLN A 106 0.99 -3.01 -11.43
C GLN A 106 0.82 -3.14 -9.91
N SER A 107 0.08 -4.15 -9.45
CA SER A 107 -0.10 -4.42 -8.01
C SER A 107 1.22 -4.71 -7.29
N MET A 108 2.13 -5.45 -7.92
CA MET A 108 3.47 -5.70 -7.38
C MET A 108 4.30 -4.41 -7.28
N TYR A 109 4.21 -3.54 -8.29
CA TYR A 109 4.88 -2.25 -8.28
C TYR A 109 4.33 -1.34 -7.16
N GLU A 110 3.01 -1.23 -7.03
CA GLU A 110 2.35 -0.49 -5.96
C GLU A 110 2.76 -1.01 -4.57
N SER A 111 2.79 -2.33 -4.39
CA SER A 111 3.24 -2.96 -3.15
C SER A 111 4.70 -2.65 -2.84
N ALA A 112 5.58 -2.68 -3.85
CA ALA A 112 6.99 -2.34 -3.69
C ALA A 112 7.18 -0.85 -3.34
N VAL A 113 6.42 0.06 -3.94
CA VAL A 113 6.42 1.49 -3.61
C VAL A 113 5.96 1.70 -2.16
N LEU A 114 4.90 1.02 -1.72
CA LEU A 114 4.42 1.12 -0.34
C LEU A 114 5.48 0.63 0.66
N VAL A 115 6.14 -0.49 0.38
CA VAL A 115 7.24 -0.98 1.24
C VAL A 115 8.39 0.03 1.28
N ALA A 116 8.76 0.60 0.13
CA ALA A 116 9.80 1.63 0.07
C ALA A 116 9.41 2.88 0.89
N GLN A 117 8.15 3.33 0.79
CA GLN A 117 7.59 4.41 1.60
C GLN A 117 7.68 4.12 3.10
N MET A 118 7.27 2.93 3.53
CA MET A 118 7.32 2.52 4.94
C MET A 118 8.76 2.49 5.46
N GLN A 119 9.69 1.94 4.68
CA GLN A 119 11.10 1.92 5.05
C GLN A 119 11.70 3.33 5.09
N ALA A 120 11.34 4.20 4.14
CA ALA A 120 11.81 5.58 4.09
C ALA A 120 11.42 6.38 5.35
N GLN A 121 10.31 6.07 6.03
CA GLN A 121 9.92 6.75 7.28
C GLN A 121 11.00 6.68 8.37
N SER A 122 11.77 5.58 8.41
CA SER A 122 12.85 5.37 9.39
C SER A 122 14.14 6.14 9.11
N LEU A 123 14.27 6.75 7.93
CA LEU A 123 15.45 7.53 7.56
C LEU A 123 15.56 8.80 8.41
N THR A 124 16.80 9.21 8.65
CA THR A 124 17.08 10.52 9.26
C THR A 124 16.63 11.64 8.33
N ASP A 125 16.41 12.85 8.87
CA ASP A 125 16.01 14.01 8.06
C ASP A 125 16.98 14.27 6.90
N VAL A 126 18.29 14.11 7.14
CA VAL A 126 19.34 14.27 6.13
C VAL A 126 19.20 13.24 5.00
N GLN A 127 18.95 11.98 5.35
CA GLN A 127 18.73 10.92 4.36
C GLN A 127 17.41 11.12 3.61
N ALA A 128 16.36 11.52 4.31
CA ALA A 128 15.03 11.73 3.77
C ALA A 128 15.01 12.73 2.60
N ILE A 129 15.82 13.79 2.70
CA ILE A 129 15.98 14.81 1.67
C ILE A 129 16.52 14.25 0.35
N THR A 130 17.41 13.25 0.43
CA THR A 130 17.99 12.63 -0.77
C THR A 130 16.98 11.78 -1.55
N VAL A 131 15.86 11.41 -0.90
CA VAL A 131 14.82 10.53 -1.44
C VAL A 131 13.41 11.10 -1.23
N LYS A 132 13.23 12.43 -1.29
CA LYS A 132 11.94 13.13 -1.09
C LYS A 132 10.76 12.48 -1.82
N ASN A 133 10.98 12.01 -3.04
CA ASN A 133 9.96 11.40 -3.89
C ASN A 133 9.46 10.03 -3.39
N LEU A 134 10.14 9.42 -2.42
CA LEU A 134 9.68 8.20 -1.76
C LEU A 134 8.68 8.48 -0.65
N TYR A 135 8.50 9.72 -0.19
CA TYR A 135 7.52 10.02 0.86
C TYR A 135 6.13 10.27 0.28
N PRO A 136 5.06 9.86 0.98
CA PRO A 136 3.70 10.09 0.52
C PRO A 136 3.39 11.60 0.44
N GLU A 137 2.52 11.99 -0.48
CA GLU A 137 1.97 13.35 -0.49
C GLU A 137 1.01 13.54 0.70
N TRP A 138 0.99 14.73 1.29
CA TRP A 138 0.12 15.07 2.42
C TRP A 138 -1.35 14.71 2.17
N LYS A 139 -1.83 14.91 0.93
CA LYS A 139 -3.21 14.59 0.54
C LYS A 139 -3.56 13.10 0.69
N THR A 140 -2.60 12.20 0.54
CA THR A 140 -2.86 10.75 0.65
C THR A 140 -2.92 10.25 2.09
N VAL A 141 -2.46 11.08 3.04
CA VAL A 141 -2.43 10.75 4.47
C VAL A 141 -3.52 11.48 5.28
N ILE A 142 -4.38 12.27 4.64
CA ILE A 142 -5.56 12.86 5.29
C ILE A 142 -6.47 11.76 5.84
N GLY A 143 -6.97 11.96 7.06
CA GLY A 143 -7.81 11.01 7.79
C GLY A 143 -7.02 9.93 8.53
N GLN A 144 -5.69 9.88 8.37
CA GLN A 144 -4.83 8.96 9.12
C GLN A 144 -4.35 9.60 10.42
N THR A 145 -4.25 8.79 11.47
CA THR A 145 -3.59 9.16 12.73
C THR A 145 -2.14 8.67 12.68
N ILE A 146 -1.19 9.60 12.76
CA ILE A 146 0.24 9.32 12.62
C ILE A 146 1.04 9.84 13.81
N GLU A 147 2.18 9.21 14.07
CA GLU A 147 3.05 9.54 15.20
C GLU A 147 3.98 10.72 14.89
N ARG A 148 4.67 11.23 15.92
CA ARG A 148 5.69 12.28 15.79
C ARG A 148 6.81 11.85 14.85
N GLY A 149 7.27 12.77 14.01
CA GLY A 149 8.37 12.55 13.08
C GLY A 149 8.00 11.81 11.79
N TYR A 150 6.72 11.51 11.58
CA TYR A 150 6.22 10.98 10.31
C TYR A 150 6.41 12.02 9.21
N LYS A 151 6.96 11.59 8.08
CA LYS A 151 7.41 12.46 6.99
C LYS A 151 6.49 12.34 5.77
N PHE A 152 6.17 13.46 5.14
CA PHE A 152 5.36 13.53 3.93
C PHE A 152 5.76 14.76 3.09
N THR A 153 5.36 14.77 1.82
CA THR A 153 5.59 15.92 0.93
C THR A 153 4.34 16.77 0.79
N TYR A 154 4.50 18.09 0.68
CA TYR A 154 3.44 19.02 0.31
C TYR A 154 4.03 20.10 -0.58
N GLU A 155 3.47 20.27 -1.78
CA GLU A 155 3.95 21.22 -2.81
C GLU A 155 5.46 21.11 -3.11
N GLY A 156 6.01 19.89 -3.06
CA GLY A 156 7.43 19.63 -3.31
C GLY A 156 8.35 19.80 -2.10
N THR A 157 7.82 20.31 -0.98
CA THR A 157 8.56 20.47 0.29
C THR A 157 8.34 19.26 1.20
N LEU A 158 9.40 18.80 1.86
CA LEU A 158 9.32 17.70 2.82
C LEU A 158 9.02 18.25 4.21
N TYR A 159 8.02 17.66 4.88
CA TYR A 159 7.61 18.01 6.23
C TYR A 159 7.71 16.80 7.15
N LYS A 160 7.76 17.05 8.46
CA LYS A 160 7.53 16.05 9.51
C LYS A 160 6.51 16.53 10.54
N THR A 161 5.77 15.58 11.12
CA THR A 161 4.86 15.85 12.24
C THR A 161 5.59 16.13 13.54
N LEU A 162 4.99 16.96 14.38
CA LEU A 162 5.56 17.38 15.67
C LEU A 162 4.81 16.82 16.89
N GLN A 163 3.54 16.46 16.76
CA GLN A 163 2.79 15.92 17.90
C GLN A 163 3.01 14.42 18.04
N ASP A 164 3.00 13.91 19.28
CA ASP A 164 3.17 12.48 19.59
C ASP A 164 2.15 11.61 18.85
N THR A 165 0.93 12.13 18.66
CA THR A 165 -0.12 11.50 17.87
C THR A 165 -0.97 12.60 17.22
N LEU A 166 -1.07 12.59 15.89
CA LEU A 166 -1.75 13.61 15.10
C LEU A 166 -2.72 12.97 14.10
N LEU A 167 -4.00 13.33 14.18
CA LEU A 167 -4.95 13.08 13.09
C LEU A 167 -4.76 14.14 12.00
N ILE A 168 -4.41 13.72 10.80
CA ILE A 168 -4.26 14.62 9.65
C ILE A 168 -5.64 14.99 9.12
N GLN A 169 -5.90 16.29 9.01
CA GLN A 169 -7.20 16.83 8.59
C GLN A 169 -7.00 17.87 7.50
N GLU A 170 -7.92 17.89 6.53
CA GLU A 170 -7.82 18.71 5.31
C GLU A 170 -7.75 20.22 5.60
N GLN A 171 -8.34 20.70 6.70
CA GLN A 171 -8.28 22.11 7.08
C GLN A 171 -6.91 22.56 7.64
N TYR A 172 -6.05 21.61 8.04
CA TYR A 172 -4.72 21.90 8.61
C TYR A 172 -3.64 21.60 7.58
N VAL A 173 -3.60 22.45 6.55
CA VAL A 173 -2.64 22.38 5.45
C VAL A 173 -1.21 22.66 5.96
N PRO A 174 -0.19 21.88 5.56
CA PRO A 174 1.19 22.12 5.94
C PRO A 174 1.68 23.49 5.47
N GLY A 175 2.23 24.28 6.38
CA GLY A 175 2.68 25.64 6.10
C GLY A 175 2.14 26.64 7.12
N GLN A 176 1.77 27.83 6.65
CA GLN A 176 1.35 28.92 7.50
C GLN A 176 0.11 28.54 8.34
N GLY A 177 0.18 28.78 9.65
CA GLY A 177 -0.87 28.49 10.63
C GLY A 177 -0.85 27.07 11.19
N THR A 178 0.07 26.21 10.75
CA THR A 178 0.19 24.82 11.22
C THR A 178 1.59 24.49 11.76
N GLU A 179 2.34 25.50 12.18
CA GLU A 179 3.71 25.41 12.69
C GLU A 179 3.82 24.56 13.96
N SER A 180 2.73 24.45 14.73
CA SER A 180 2.63 23.57 15.89
C SER A 180 2.37 22.11 15.54
N LEU A 181 2.01 21.82 14.28
CA LEU A 181 1.69 20.49 13.78
C LEU A 181 2.83 19.92 12.93
N TYR A 182 3.45 20.78 12.11
CA TYR A 182 4.43 20.37 11.10
C TYR A 182 5.66 21.26 11.09
N ALA A 183 6.82 20.64 10.88
CA ALA A 183 8.09 21.33 10.61
C ALA A 183 8.62 20.95 9.23
N VAL A 184 9.21 21.92 8.54
CA VAL A 184 9.94 21.68 7.29
C VAL A 184 11.21 20.87 7.59
N ILE A 185 11.51 19.91 6.72
CA ILE A 185 12.82 19.25 6.66
C ILE A 185 13.61 19.87 5.50
N ASP A 186 14.69 20.57 5.84
CA ASP A 186 15.56 21.27 4.89
C ASP A 186 16.98 20.71 4.88
N GLU A 187 17.74 21.02 3.83
CA GLU A 187 19.13 20.59 3.66
C GLU A 187 19.99 20.96 4.87
N THR A 188 20.97 20.12 5.18
CA THR A 188 21.84 20.37 6.33
C THR A 188 22.87 21.44 5.95
N HIS A 189 22.72 22.61 6.53
CA HIS A 189 23.72 23.69 6.49
C HIS A 189 24.43 23.77 7.84
N ALA A 190 25.69 24.21 7.84
CA ALA A 190 26.46 24.37 9.06
C ALA A 190 25.87 25.44 10.00
N GLY A 191 25.03 26.33 9.47
CA GLY A 191 24.43 27.40 10.25
C GLY A 191 25.45 28.45 10.69
N THR A 192 26.53 28.59 9.93
CA THR A 192 27.57 29.61 10.13
C THR A 192 27.31 30.81 9.23
N LYS A 193 28.05 31.92 9.42
CA LYS A 193 27.93 33.08 8.54
C LYS A 193 28.26 32.74 7.08
N GLU A 194 29.18 31.80 6.88
CA GLU A 194 29.66 31.35 5.57
C GLU A 194 28.73 30.31 4.92
N ASP A 195 27.99 29.56 5.73
CA ASP A 195 27.00 28.56 5.29
C ASP A 195 25.72 28.68 6.13
N PRO A 196 24.93 29.76 5.92
CA PRO A 196 23.71 30.01 6.69
C PRO A 196 22.58 29.07 6.22
N ILE A 197 21.72 28.64 7.16
CA ILE A 197 20.56 27.80 6.86
C ILE A 197 19.52 28.61 6.07
N PRO A 198 19.11 28.19 4.85
CA PRO A 198 17.99 28.77 4.15
C PRO A 198 16.72 28.71 4.98
N TYR A 199 16.06 29.84 5.13
CA TYR A 199 14.83 29.94 5.91
C TYR A 199 13.63 30.14 4.98
N ASN A 200 12.74 29.13 4.99
CA ASN A 200 11.52 29.09 4.19
C ASN A 200 10.25 29.17 5.05
N GLY A 201 10.37 29.59 6.32
CA GLY A 201 9.29 29.49 7.31
C GLY A 201 9.09 28.06 7.82
N ASN A 202 8.13 27.88 8.73
CA ASN A 202 7.82 26.62 9.40
C ASN A 202 9.06 25.89 9.94
N MET A 203 10.02 26.66 10.43
CA MET A 203 11.30 26.19 10.95
C MET A 203 11.55 26.81 12.33
N ALA A 204 12.04 26.02 13.28
CA ALA A 204 12.46 26.54 14.58
C ALA A 204 13.86 27.16 14.45
N LEU A 205 14.05 28.34 15.03
CA LEU A 205 15.34 29.01 15.03
C LEU A 205 16.11 28.66 16.31
N GLU A 206 17.39 28.37 16.16
CA GLU A 206 18.31 28.00 17.24
C GLU A 206 19.27 29.14 17.53
N ASN A 207 19.48 29.43 18.81
CA ASN A 207 20.35 30.51 19.26
C ASN A 207 21.81 30.29 18.81
N GLY A 208 22.42 31.34 18.24
CA GLY A 208 23.80 31.30 17.74
C GLY A 208 23.92 30.81 16.29
N THR A 209 22.83 30.39 15.66
CA THR A 209 22.79 29.86 14.31
C THR A 209 22.46 30.96 13.29
N TYR A 210 23.11 30.91 12.13
CA TYR A 210 22.90 31.83 11.02
C TYR A 210 21.87 31.29 10.02
N TYR A 211 20.98 32.17 9.57
CA TYR A 211 19.92 31.88 8.60
C TYR A 211 19.97 32.85 7.43
N THR A 212 19.49 32.43 6.26
CA THR A 212 19.39 33.29 5.07
C THR A 212 17.98 33.30 4.49
N GLN A 213 17.48 34.50 4.18
CA GLN A 213 16.20 34.68 3.50
C GLN A 213 16.30 35.87 2.53
N GLY A 214 15.88 35.68 1.27
CA GLY A 214 15.91 36.74 0.26
C GLY A 214 17.32 37.30 -0.01
N GLY A 215 18.37 36.49 0.19
CA GLY A 215 19.77 36.89 -0.01
C GLY A 215 20.40 37.66 1.16
N LYS A 216 19.68 37.85 2.27
CA LYS A 216 20.18 38.49 3.50
C LYS A 216 20.50 37.44 4.57
N VAL A 217 21.52 37.71 5.39
CA VAL A 217 21.96 36.82 6.47
C VAL A 217 21.53 37.39 7.82
N TYR A 218 21.06 36.49 8.68
CA TYR A 218 20.53 36.78 10.01
C TYR A 218 21.18 35.86 11.04
N LEU A 219 21.55 36.38 12.20
CA LEU A 219 21.96 35.58 13.37
C LEU A 219 20.79 35.47 14.33
N CYS A 220 20.39 34.25 14.66
CA CYS A 220 19.42 34.02 15.73
C CYS A 220 20.06 34.29 17.10
N ASN A 221 19.41 35.13 17.90
CA ASN A 221 19.91 35.58 19.21
C ASN A 221 19.23 34.87 20.40
N ARG A 222 18.19 34.06 20.14
CA ARG A 222 17.50 33.22 21.13
C ARG A 222 16.64 32.17 20.44
N ASP A 223 16.57 30.97 21.02
CA ASP A 223 15.73 29.89 20.54
C ASP A 223 14.25 30.30 20.43
N THR A 224 13.60 29.92 19.33
CA THR A 224 12.13 30.08 19.21
C THR A 224 11.38 28.98 19.95
N GLY A 225 12.01 27.82 20.18
CA GLY A 225 11.45 26.66 20.85
C GLY A 225 10.34 25.92 20.08
N GLN A 226 9.72 26.59 19.10
CA GLN A 226 8.75 26.07 18.14
C GLN A 226 9.04 26.64 16.75
N PRO A 227 8.58 25.99 15.66
CA PRO A 227 8.69 26.57 14.34
C PRO A 227 7.93 27.89 14.20
N VAL A 228 8.49 28.80 13.42
CA VAL A 228 7.92 30.12 13.12
C VAL A 228 7.75 30.29 11.60
N TYR A 229 6.79 31.12 11.19
CA TYR A 229 6.48 31.36 9.76
C TYR A 229 6.81 32.77 9.29
N GLN A 230 6.97 33.72 10.20
CA GLN A 230 7.21 35.13 9.89
C GLN A 230 8.52 35.25 9.09
N ALA A 231 8.60 36.25 8.20
CA ALA A 231 9.85 36.55 7.53
C ALA A 231 10.92 36.97 8.55
N LEU A 232 12.18 36.62 8.32
CA LEU A 232 13.28 36.96 9.23
C LEU A 232 13.42 38.47 9.43
N ALA A 233 13.12 39.26 8.38
CA ALA A 233 13.10 40.71 8.46
C ALA A 233 12.11 41.24 9.51
N ASP A 234 10.99 40.55 9.74
CA ASP A 234 9.96 40.93 10.72
C ASP A 234 10.32 40.46 12.15
N LEU A 235 11.33 39.60 12.28
CA LEU A 235 11.80 39.06 13.56
C LEU A 235 13.04 39.79 14.10
N ILE A 236 13.53 40.82 13.40
CA ILE A 236 14.68 41.61 13.81
C ILE A 236 14.42 42.26 15.17
N GLY A 237 15.36 42.10 16.11
CA GLY A 237 15.25 42.62 17.47
C GLY A 237 14.36 41.81 18.40
N LEU A 238 13.68 40.77 17.90
CA LEU A 238 12.89 39.83 18.69
C LEU A 238 13.59 38.47 18.84
N TYR A 239 14.04 37.90 17.71
CA TYR A 239 14.71 36.60 17.64
C TYR A 239 15.95 36.60 16.77
N VAL A 240 16.10 37.58 15.86
CA VAL A 240 17.25 37.64 14.95
C VAL A 240 17.87 39.04 14.88
N GLU A 241 19.11 39.08 14.39
CA GLU A 241 19.85 40.30 14.03
C GLU A 241 20.35 40.17 12.58
N GLU A 242 20.15 41.19 11.75
CA GLU A 242 20.72 41.23 10.38
C GLU A 242 22.25 41.45 10.43
N LYS A 243 23.02 40.76 9.57
CA LYS A 243 24.50 40.67 9.62
C LYS A 243 25.22 41.02 8.33
#